data_AF-A0A090W2C2-F1
#
_entry.id   AF-A0A090W2C2-F1
#
_cell.length_a   1.000
_cell.length_b   1.000
_cell.length_c   1.000
_cell.angle_alpha   90.00
_cell.angle_beta   90.00
_cell.angle_gamma   90.00
#
_symmetry.space_group_name_H-M   'P 1'
#
loop_
_entity.id
_entity.type
_entity.pdbx_description
1 polymer ?
#
loop_
_entity_poly.entity_id
_entity_poly.type
_entity_poly.pdbx_seq_one_letter_code
_entity_poly.pdbx_strand_id
1 'polypeptide(L)'
;MATSKHCTEGIEKDGLTAIWTELIVGIKAELFTNLYFGLNAQLRVKLTETEPDNFQNIYIPGFNKTYDSTRIGVGYGYTLAYRIPLYKKTKVIAPVE
;
A
#
# COMPACT_ATOMS: atom_id res chain seq x y z
N MET A 1 33.46 27.56 30.10
CA MET A 1 33.06 27.66 28.67
C MET A 1 32.60 26.27 28.25
N ALA A 2 31.30 25.99 28.37
CA ALA A 2 30.69 24.71 27.99
C ALA A 2 29.56 25.01 27.00
N THR A 3 29.62 24.33 25.86
CA THR A 3 28.79 24.52 24.67
C THR A 3 27.36 24.00 24.91
N SER A 4 26.37 24.88 24.80
CA SER A 4 24.95 24.50 24.80
C SER A 4 24.57 23.93 23.43
N LYS A 5 24.33 22.62 23.39
CA LYS A 5 23.64 21.94 22.29
C LYS A 5 22.14 22.01 22.60
N HIS A 6 21.44 22.99 22.03
CA HIS A 6 19.99 22.92 21.94
C HIS A 6 19.64 21.80 20.96
N CYS A 7 19.34 20.61 21.48
CA CYS A 7 18.61 19.60 20.72
C CYS A 7 17.14 20.04 20.70
N THR A 8 16.63 20.33 19.51
CA THR A 8 15.21 20.52 19.26
C THR A 8 14.54 19.16 19.45
N GLU A 9 14.06 18.88 20.66
CA GLU A 9 13.29 17.67 20.93
C GLU A 9 11.94 17.81 20.22
N GLY A 10 11.70 16.96 19.22
CA GLY A 10 10.40 16.85 18.57
C GLY A 10 9.37 16.50 19.62
N ILE A 11 8.31 17.31 19.73
CA ILE A 11 7.20 17.03 20.63
C ILE A 11 6.43 15.84 20.05
N GLU A 12 6.76 14.64 20.51
CA GLU A 12 6.02 13.42 20.20
C GLU A 12 4.73 13.42 21.03
N LYS A 13 3.57 13.37 20.36
CA LYS A 13 2.25 13.35 21.00
C LYS A 13 1.65 11.96 20.84
N ASP A 14 1.61 11.21 21.94
CA ASP A 14 0.96 9.90 21.99
C ASP A 14 -0.57 10.04 22.07
N GLY A 15 -1.30 9.16 21.37
CA GLY A 15 -2.78 9.11 21.37
C GLY A 15 -3.46 9.54 20.06
N LEU A 16 -2.69 9.77 19.00
CA LEU A 16 -3.20 10.12 17.67
C LEU A 16 -3.90 8.90 17.04
N THR A 17 -5.22 8.99 16.87
CA THR A 17 -6.02 7.98 16.15
C THR A 17 -6.51 8.55 14.83
N ALA A 18 -6.31 7.80 13.75
CA ALA A 18 -6.82 8.15 12.43
C ALA A 18 -7.55 6.96 11.81
N ILE A 19 -8.71 7.22 11.23
CA ILE A 19 -9.50 6.24 10.50
C ILE A 19 -9.51 6.65 9.03
N TRP A 20 -9.16 5.71 8.16
CA TRP A 20 -9.21 5.88 6.72
C TRP A 20 -9.83 4.67 6.04
N THR A 21 -10.43 4.92 4.88
CA THR A 21 -10.95 3.88 3.99
C THR A 21 -10.14 3.87 2.72
N GLU A 22 -9.81 2.67 2.23
CA GLU A 22 -9.09 2.47 0.97
C GLU A 22 -10.00 1.76 -0.04
N LEU A 23 -10.11 2.34 -1.23
CA LEU A 23 -10.74 1.75 -2.40
C LEU A 23 -9.63 1.37 -3.39
N ILE A 24 -9.51 0.08 -3.70
CA ILE A 24 -8.57 -0.43 -4.70
C ILE A 24 -9.35 -0.92 -5.90
N VAL A 25 -9.06 -0.38 -7.08
CA VAL A 25 -9.59 -0.84 -8.36
C VAL A 25 -8.45 -1.25 -9.26
N GLY A 26 -8.59 -2.36 -9.98
CA GLY A 26 -7.51 -2.85 -10.81
C GLY A 26 -7.95 -3.80 -11.91
N ILE A 27 -7.12 -3.90 -12.93
CA ILE A 27 -7.27 -4.83 -14.03
C ILE A 27 -6.21 -5.92 -13.92
N LYS A 28 -6.56 -7.14 -14.33
CA LYS A 28 -5.64 -8.26 -14.43
C LYS A 28 -5.73 -8.84 -15.84
N ALA A 29 -4.60 -8.95 -16.50
CA ALA A 29 -4.45 -9.54 -17.81
C ALA A 29 -3.58 -10.80 -17.73
N GLU A 30 -3.95 -11.83 -18.48
CA GLU A 30 -3.07 -12.96 -18.73
C GLU A 30 -2.10 -12.57 -19.85
N LEU A 31 -0.80 -12.61 -19.56
CA LEU A 31 0.26 -12.32 -20.55
C LEU A 31 0.61 -13.58 -21.35
N PHE A 32 0.75 -14.71 -20.66
CA PHE A 32 1.04 -16.02 -21.22
C PHE A 32 0.36 -17.09 -20.38
N THR A 33 0.33 -18.33 -20.88
CA THR A 33 -0.14 -19.47 -20.10
C THR A 33 0.59 -19.52 -18.75
N ASN A 34 -0.15 -19.30 -17.66
CA ASN A 34 0.32 -19.23 -16.27
C ASN A 34 1.01 -17.93 -15.81
N LEU A 35 1.17 -16.90 -16.65
CA LEU A 35 1.71 -15.60 -16.25
C LEU A 35 0.62 -14.53 -16.31
N TYR A 36 0.40 -13.87 -15.18
CA TYR A 36 -0.60 -12.81 -15.02
C TYR A 36 0.07 -11.51 -14.62
N PHE A 37 -0.38 -10.42 -15.24
CA PHE A 37 0.01 -9.08 -14.88
C PHE A 37 -1.21 -8.30 -14.43
N GLY A 38 -1.06 -7.58 -13.33
CA GLY A 38 -2.10 -6.74 -12.75
C GLY A 38 -1.64 -5.30 -12.65
N LEU A 39 -2.55 -4.38 -12.92
CA LEU A 39 -2.41 -2.96 -12.60
C LEU A 39 -3.53 -2.58 -11.64
N ASN A 40 -3.20 -1.83 -10.60
CA ASN A 40 -4.17 -1.31 -9.64
C ASN A 40 -3.97 0.19 -9.40
N ALA A 41 -5.07 0.86 -9.13
CA ALA A 41 -5.16 2.20 -8.59
C ALA A 41 -5.80 2.12 -7.21
N GLN A 42 -5.24 2.87 -6.26
CA GLN A 42 -5.63 2.89 -4.87
C GLN A 42 -6.05 4.31 -4.52
N LEU A 43 -7.28 4.47 -4.03
CA LEU A 43 -7.82 5.73 -3.53
C LEU A 43 -8.00 5.58 -2.02
N ARG A 44 -7.34 6.42 -1.24
CA ARG A 44 -7.40 6.45 0.21
C ARG A 44 -8.12 7.71 0.64
N VAL A 45 -9.15 7.58 1.47
CA VAL A 45 -9.89 8.73 2.00
C VAL A 45 -9.80 8.70 3.52
N LYS A 46 -9.32 9.80 4.11
CA LYS A 46 -9.27 9.98 5.56
C LYS A 46 -10.65 10.41 6.05
N LEU A 47 -11.23 9.65 6.98
CA LEU A 47 -12.57 9.88 7.52
C LEU A 47 -12.54 10.68 8.83
N THR A 48 -11.65 10.35 9.76
CA THR A 48 -11.57 11.02 11.06
C THR A 48 -10.13 11.04 11.53
N GLU A 49 -9.72 12.16 12.11
CA GLU A 49 -8.41 12.38 12.69
C GLU A 49 -8.57 13.08 14.03
N THR A 50 -7.95 12.54 15.07
CA THR A 50 -7.85 13.23 16.37
C THR A 50 -6.60 14.10 16.31
N GLU A 51 -6.76 15.38 15.96
CA GLU A 51 -5.66 16.34 15.92
C GLU A 51 -5.50 17.02 17.29
N PRO A 52 -4.29 17.07 17.87
CA PRO A 52 -4.02 17.84 19.07
C PRO A 52 -4.03 19.33 18.77
N ASP A 53 -4.56 20.14 19.70
CA ASP A 53 -4.50 21.60 19.66
C ASP A 53 -3.06 22.05 19.33
N ASN A 54 -2.91 22.82 18.23
CA ASN A 54 -1.67 23.36 17.65
C ASN A 54 -0.75 22.43 16.82
N PHE A 55 -1.04 21.14 16.58
CA PHE A 55 -0.20 20.32 15.70
C PHE A 55 -1.02 19.40 14.77
N GLN A 56 -0.78 19.51 13.46
CA GLN A 56 -1.34 18.59 12.47
C GLN A 56 -0.55 17.29 12.41
N ASN A 57 -1.25 16.17 12.21
CA ASN A 57 -0.61 14.87 12.11
C ASN A 57 -0.06 14.62 10.69
N ILE A 58 1.24 14.87 10.53
CA ILE A 58 1.97 14.75 9.25
C ILE A 58 2.18 13.30 8.79
N TYR A 59 1.89 12.32 9.65
CA TYR A 59 2.15 10.90 9.38
C TYR A 59 1.11 9.98 10.01
N ILE A 60 0.41 9.21 9.17
CA ILE A 60 -0.45 8.12 9.64
C ILE A 60 0.15 6.80 9.14
N PRO A 61 0.44 5.84 10.04
CA PRO A 61 0.90 4.53 9.64
C PRO A 61 -0.15 3.85 8.76
N GLY A 62 0.20 3.46 7.53
CA GLY A 62 -0.69 2.82 6.56
C GLY A 62 -1.40 3.75 5.57
N PHE A 63 -1.65 5.02 5.92
CA PHE A 63 -2.24 6.01 4.99
C PHE A 63 -1.17 6.78 4.19
N ASN A 64 0.11 6.69 4.58
CA ASN A 64 1.25 7.49 4.09
C ASN A 64 1.14 8.98 4.48
N LYS A 65 2.00 9.84 3.92
CA LYS A 65 2.05 11.28 4.26
C LYS A 65 0.68 11.91 4.04
N THR A 66 0.15 12.53 5.08
CA THR A 66 -1.03 13.38 4.97
C THR A 66 -0.57 14.75 4.49
N TYR A 67 -1.23 15.28 3.46
CA TYR A 67 -1.02 16.65 3.02
C TYR A 67 -2.00 17.55 3.79
N ASP A 68 -1.46 18.63 4.37
CA ASP A 68 -2.10 19.72 5.14
C ASP A 68 -3.47 20.20 4.61
N SER A 69 -3.74 20.00 3.33
CA SER A 69 -4.89 20.54 2.62
C SER A 69 -5.81 19.50 1.98
N THR A 70 -5.45 18.21 1.99
CA THR A 70 -6.22 17.20 1.24
C THR A 70 -6.35 15.88 2.01
N ARG A 71 -7.61 15.53 2.38
CA ARG A 71 -7.97 14.26 3.03
C ARG A 71 -7.92 13.02 2.11
N ILE A 72 -7.40 13.17 0.89
CA ILE A 72 -7.44 12.17 -0.16
C ILE A 72 -6.00 11.80 -0.52
N GLY A 73 -5.65 10.53 -0.35
CA GLY A 73 -4.43 9.92 -0.86
C GLY A 73 -4.71 9.12 -2.12
N VAL A 74 -3.83 9.18 -3.11
CA VAL A 74 -3.90 8.35 -4.31
C VAL A 74 -2.63 7.53 -4.44
N GLY A 75 -2.74 6.33 -4.99
CA GLY A 75 -1.64 5.42 -5.26
C GLY A 75 -1.92 4.55 -6.47
N TYR A 76 -0.87 3.94 -7.01
CA TYR A 76 -0.98 2.95 -8.05
C TYR A 76 0.04 1.84 -7.80
N GLY A 77 -0.23 0.66 -8.34
CA GLY A 77 0.62 -0.50 -8.17
C GLY A 77 0.55 -1.42 -9.38
N TYR A 78 1.60 -2.22 -9.55
CA TYR A 78 1.66 -3.31 -10.52
C TYR A 78 1.88 -4.63 -9.78
N THR A 79 1.43 -5.73 -10.38
CA THR A 79 1.56 -7.07 -9.81
C THR A 79 1.93 -8.04 -10.90
N LEU A 80 2.97 -8.85 -10.68
CA LEU A 80 3.34 -9.94 -11.56
C LEU A 80 3.14 -11.24 -10.80
N ALA A 81 2.30 -12.14 -11.32
CA ALA A 81 1.97 -13.39 -10.68
C ALA A 81 2.19 -14.55 -11.66
N TYR A 82 2.91 -15.59 -11.21
CA TYR A 82 3.13 -16.79 -11.99
C TYR A 82 2.53 -18.00 -11.28
N ARG A 83 1.71 -18.78 -12.00
CA ARG A 83 1.10 -20.00 -11.49
C ARG A 83 2.02 -21.18 -11.76
N ILE A 84 2.64 -21.72 -10.70
CA ILE A 84 3.50 -22.91 -10.79
C ILE A 84 2.63 -24.14 -11.15
N PRO A 85 2.86 -24.82 -12.28
CA PRO A 85 2.12 -26.02 -12.63
C PRO A 85 2.66 -27.22 -11.85
N LEU A 86 1.91 -27.70 -10.85
CA LEU A 86 2.29 -28.86 -10.02
C LEU A 86 2.17 -30.21 -10.74
N TYR A 87 1.41 -30.29 -11.83
CA TYR A 87 1.22 -31.52 -12.60
C TYR A 87 1.36 -31.26 -14.09
N LYS A 88 2.39 -31.84 -14.72
CA LYS A 88 2.39 -32.05 -16.18
C LYS A 88 1.47 -33.24 -16.47
N LYS A 89 0.46 -33.05 -17.30
CA LYS A 89 -0.24 -34.19 -17.90
C LYS A 89 0.76 -34.87 -18.85
N THR A 90 1.44 -35.91 -18.36
CA THR A 90 2.12 -36.86 -19.24
C THR A 90 1.03 -37.45 -20.13
N LYS A 91 1.02 -37.06 -21.40
CA LYS A 91 0.23 -37.74 -22.40
C LYS A 91 0.89 -39.10 -22.56
N VAL A 92 0.35 -40.12 -21.89
CA VAL A 92 0.70 -41.51 -22.18
C VAL A 92 0.14 -41.74 -23.58
N ILE A 93 1.02 -41.64 -24.58
CA ILE A 93 0.69 -42.01 -25.95
C ILE A 93 0.57 -43.53 -25.90
N ALA A 94 -0.65 -44.04 -25.90
CA ALA A 94 -0.89 -45.47 -26.02
C ALA A 94 -0.23 -45.95 -27.32
N PRO A 95 0.46 -47.10 -27.33
CA PRO A 95 0.94 -47.68 -28.57
C PRO A 95 -0.27 -47.87 -29.49
N VAL A 96 -0.20 -47.31 -30.70
CA VAL A 96 -1.14 -47.64 -31.76
C VAL A 96 -0.76 -49.05 -32.21
N GLU A 97 -1.68 -50.00 -32.02
CA GLU A 97 -1.64 -51.33 -32.63
C GLU A 97 -2.00 -51.26 -34.12
#